data_AF-A0AAW1VUR0-F1
#
_entry.id   AF-A0AAW1VUR0-F1
#
_cell.length_a   1.000
_cell.length_b   1.000
_cell.length_c   1.000
_cell.angle_alpha   90.00
_cell.angle_beta   90.00
_cell.angle_gamma   90.00
#
_symmetry.space_group_name_H-M   'P 1'
#
loop_
_entity.id
_entity.type
_entity.pdbx_description
1 polymer ?
#
loop_
_entity_poly.entity_id
_entity_poly.type
_entity_poly.pdbx_seq_one_letter_code
_entity_poly.pdbx_strand_id
1 'polypeptide(L)'
;MAGRASAWRTKRLVSYVRSSGLTTMISSSMDNFGNMESEIKSEWEARNSAQRIFKNVAKPGAKYIEEEDLLRFLKTDEIHTIFPLFEGAIETGKITKSSFRNWVVYAYIERRALAHSLNETKTAVHQLHKLASAIVIVITTIVSLLVMGLATTKVIFLVTSQLLLVGFMFQNMCKTMFESIIFVFVMHPFDVGDRCVVDGIQMIVEEMNILSTVFLRYDNEKIYYPNAVLLTKPISNFRRSPDMGDGVDFTIDASTPVDDVSALKKAIQSYIESKPKHWNPDHCVIVKDIENMDKMKMMLCVQHTMNHQNFGEKSVRRSELVFELNKIFQNLGIKYHLLPQEVNLTQSFNGLRTMP
;
A
#
# COMPACT_ATOMS: atom_id res chain seq x y z
N MET A 1 -2.53 -13.55 7.42
CA MET A 1 -2.37 -12.12 7.75
C MET A 1 -0.99 -11.93 8.37
N ALA A 2 0.02 -11.65 7.53
CA ALA A 2 1.37 -11.36 7.98
C ALA A 2 1.44 -9.87 8.35
N GLY A 3 1.40 -9.59 9.65
CA GLY A 3 1.51 -8.22 10.15
C GLY A 3 2.86 -7.62 9.78
N ARG A 4 2.84 -6.52 9.02
CA ARG A 4 3.99 -5.64 8.80
C ARG A 4 4.74 -5.47 10.13
N ALA A 5 5.97 -5.95 10.19
CA ALA A 5 6.90 -5.57 11.25
C ALA A 5 6.99 -4.04 11.18
N SER A 6 6.43 -3.34 12.16
CA SER A 6 6.47 -1.88 12.16
C SER A 6 7.94 -1.47 12.17
N ALA A 7 8.31 -0.47 11.37
CA ALA A 7 9.67 0.08 11.37
C ALA A 7 10.15 0.45 12.79
N TRP A 8 9.22 0.63 13.72
CA TRP A 8 9.42 0.78 15.15
C TRP A 8 9.82 -0.52 15.87
N ARG A 9 9.19 -1.66 15.57
CA ARG A 9 9.63 -3.00 16.03
C ARG A 9 11.02 -3.31 15.50
N THR A 10 11.29 -3.06 14.22
CA THR A 10 12.62 -3.26 13.61
C THR A 10 13.66 -2.30 14.19
N LYS A 11 13.35 -1.01 14.41
CA LYS A 11 14.25 -0.08 15.12
C LYS A 11 14.51 -0.50 16.56
N ARG A 12 13.51 -1.02 17.28
CA ARG A 12 13.67 -1.57 18.64
C ARG A 12 14.51 -2.84 18.63
N LEU A 13 14.29 -3.74 17.68
CA LEU A 13 15.07 -4.97 17.52
C LEU A 13 16.52 -4.63 17.18
N VAL A 14 16.74 -3.67 16.28
CA VAL A 14 18.06 -3.13 15.93
C VAL A 14 18.73 -2.42 17.10
N SER A 15 17.99 -1.58 17.85
CA SER A 15 18.54 -0.92 19.04
C SER A 15 18.90 -1.95 20.09
N TYR A 16 18.05 -2.96 20.30
CA TYR A 16 18.21 -4.01 21.29
C TYR A 16 19.31 -5.01 20.90
N VAL A 17 19.50 -5.35 19.62
CA VAL A 17 20.66 -6.12 19.15
C VAL A 17 21.96 -5.33 19.28
N ARG A 18 21.89 -3.99 19.25
CA ARG A 18 23.03 -3.07 19.37
C ARG A 18 23.33 -2.66 20.83
N SER A 19 22.32 -2.60 21.70
CA SER A 19 22.39 -2.12 23.10
C SER A 19 22.25 -3.24 24.12
N SER A 20 21.46 -4.25 23.81
CA SER A 20 21.18 -5.37 24.69
C SER A 20 22.06 -6.53 24.29
N GLY A 21 22.54 -7.20 25.33
CA GLY A 21 23.56 -8.20 25.27
C GLY A 21 23.15 -9.48 24.57
N LEU A 22 22.90 -9.48 23.26
CA LEU A 22 23.08 -10.71 22.49
C LEU A 22 24.55 -11.11 22.47
N THR A 23 25.46 -10.14 22.43
CA THR A 23 26.88 -10.36 22.74
C THR A 23 27.06 -10.84 24.17
N THR A 24 26.22 -10.41 25.13
CA THR A 24 26.37 -10.74 26.56
C THR A 24 25.71 -12.06 26.97
N MET A 25 24.64 -12.51 26.31
CA MET A 25 24.08 -13.87 26.42
C MET A 25 25.00 -14.88 25.75
N ILE A 26 25.63 -14.47 24.64
CA ILE A 26 26.69 -15.24 24.01
C ILE A 26 27.92 -15.23 24.93
N SER A 27 28.34 -14.11 25.51
CA SER A 27 29.54 -14.03 26.35
C SER A 27 29.38 -14.71 27.72
N SER A 28 28.25 -14.56 28.42
CA SER A 28 28.03 -15.14 29.75
C SER A 28 27.80 -16.65 29.72
N SER A 29 27.32 -17.19 28.60
CA SER A 29 27.33 -18.63 28.33
C SER A 29 28.65 -19.12 27.73
N MET A 30 29.56 -18.20 27.36
CA MET A 30 30.88 -18.48 26.79
C MET A 30 32.04 -18.35 27.78
N ASP A 31 31.84 -17.84 28.99
CA ASP A 31 32.90 -17.85 30.02
C ASP A 31 33.33 -19.27 30.44
N ASN A 32 32.58 -20.31 30.03
CA ASN A 32 32.93 -21.72 30.24
C ASN A 32 33.25 -22.51 28.95
N PHE A 33 33.36 -21.85 27.79
CA PHE A 33 33.71 -22.50 26.52
C PHE A 33 34.83 -21.74 25.83
N GLY A 34 36.04 -22.30 25.90
CA GLY A 34 37.22 -21.75 25.26
C GLY A 34 37.03 -21.43 23.77
N ASN A 35 37.55 -20.27 23.37
CA ASN A 35 38.02 -19.90 22.03
C ASN A 35 37.18 -20.42 20.85
N MET A 36 36.01 -19.82 20.60
CA MET A 36 35.57 -19.59 19.21
C MET A 36 34.46 -18.53 19.15
N GLU A 37 34.82 -17.27 18.93
CA GLU A 37 33.92 -16.28 18.34
C GLU A 37 33.60 -16.70 16.90
N SER A 38 32.83 -17.78 16.72
CA SER A 38 32.30 -18.12 15.40
C SER A 38 31.10 -17.23 15.13
N GLU A 39 31.35 -16.08 14.49
CA GLU A 39 30.29 -15.33 13.83
C GLU A 39 29.47 -16.30 12.98
N ILE A 40 28.15 -16.29 13.13
CA ILE A 40 27.25 -17.11 12.33
C ILE A 40 27.33 -16.59 10.89
N LYS A 41 27.95 -17.37 9.99
CA LYS A 41 28.18 -17.02 8.58
C LYS A 41 27.17 -17.65 7.65
N SER A 42 26.44 -18.68 8.09
CA SER A 42 25.44 -19.37 7.28
C SER A 42 24.13 -19.68 8.02
N GLU A 43 23.06 -19.91 7.27
CA GLU A 43 21.77 -20.35 7.82
C GLU A 43 21.88 -21.70 8.54
N TRP A 44 22.74 -22.59 8.05
CA TRP A 44 23.01 -23.89 8.68
C TRP A 44 23.68 -23.72 10.05
N GLU A 45 24.67 -22.83 10.15
CA GLU A 45 25.28 -22.47 11.44
C GLU A 45 24.27 -21.82 12.39
N ALA A 46 23.38 -20.96 11.87
CA ALA A 46 22.31 -20.36 12.68
C ALA A 46 21.38 -21.43 13.28
N ARG A 47 21.00 -22.44 12.48
CA ARG A 47 20.18 -23.57 12.94
C ARG A 47 20.89 -24.41 14.00
N ASN A 48 22.19 -24.66 13.85
CA ASN A 48 22.97 -25.43 14.82
C ASN A 48 23.20 -24.66 16.12
N SER A 49 23.52 -23.37 16.02
CA SER A 49 23.63 -22.47 17.19
C SER A 49 22.31 -22.38 17.94
N ALA A 50 21.18 -22.26 17.24
CA ALA A 50 19.86 -22.28 17.87
C ALA A 50 19.60 -23.56 18.68
N GLN A 51 19.99 -24.73 18.15
CA GLN A 51 19.84 -26.00 18.87
C GLN A 51 20.75 -26.09 20.10
N ARG A 52 21.97 -25.55 20.02
CA ARG A 52 22.91 -25.49 21.15
C ARG A 52 22.38 -24.58 22.25
N ILE A 53 21.95 -23.37 21.89
CA ILE A 53 21.39 -22.40 22.84
C ILE A 53 20.13 -22.96 23.49
N PHE A 54 19.22 -23.56 22.71
CA PHE A 54 18.00 -24.16 23.27
C PHE A 54 18.30 -25.23 24.33
N LYS A 55 19.29 -26.10 24.08
CA LYS A 55 19.69 -27.15 25.04
C LYS A 55 20.33 -26.60 26.31
N ASN A 56 21.00 -25.44 26.22
CA ASN A 56 21.67 -24.81 27.35
C ASN A 56 20.71 -23.98 28.21
N VAL A 57 19.68 -23.41 27.59
CA VAL A 57 18.69 -22.57 28.27
C VAL A 57 17.58 -23.40 28.89
N ALA A 58 17.07 -24.42 28.18
CA ALA A 58 16.02 -25.30 28.70
C ALA A 58 16.57 -26.26 29.78
N LYS A 59 15.73 -26.62 30.76
CA LYS A 59 16.05 -27.69 31.73
C LYS A 59 16.41 -29.00 31.00
N PRO A 60 17.33 -29.83 31.52
CA PRO A 60 17.72 -31.09 30.87
C PRO A 60 16.49 -31.98 30.59
N GLY A 61 16.25 -32.32 29.32
CA GLY A 61 15.11 -33.13 28.89
C GLY A 61 13.79 -32.36 28.67
N ALA A 62 13.75 -31.04 28.90
CA ALA A 62 12.57 -30.23 28.67
C ALA A 62 12.28 -30.06 27.16
N LYS A 63 10.98 -30.07 26.82
CA LYS A 63 10.48 -29.86 25.45
C LYS A 63 10.27 -28.37 25.10
N TYR A 64 10.25 -27.51 26.12
CA TYR A 64 9.93 -26.09 26.01
C TYR A 64 10.89 -25.27 26.89
N ILE A 65 11.09 -24.01 26.53
CA ILE A 65 11.72 -23.00 27.38
C ILE A 65 10.60 -22.19 28.04
N GLU A 66 10.66 -22.05 29.37
CA GLU A 66 9.74 -21.24 30.15
C GLU A 66 10.36 -19.86 30.46
N GLU A 67 9.54 -18.90 30.86
CA GLU A 67 10.00 -17.55 31.21
C GLU A 67 11.07 -17.59 32.34
N GLU A 68 10.88 -18.48 33.30
CA GLU A 68 11.82 -18.76 34.39
C GLU A 68 13.20 -19.24 33.92
N ASP A 69 13.24 -19.98 32.81
CA ASP A 69 14.49 -20.48 32.23
C ASP A 69 15.28 -19.33 31.57
N LEU A 70 14.58 -18.34 31.02
CA LEU A 70 15.17 -17.14 30.41
C LEU A 70 15.66 -16.13 31.46
N LEU A 71 14.96 -16.02 32.61
CA LEU A 71 15.34 -15.15 33.74
C LEU A 71 16.74 -15.43 34.31
N ARG A 72 17.29 -16.62 34.04
CA ARG A 72 18.66 -16.99 34.43
C ARG A 72 19.74 -16.29 33.60
N PHE A 73 19.38 -15.83 32.41
CA PHE A 73 20.31 -15.31 31.41
C PHE A 73 19.97 -13.87 30.97
N LEU A 74 18.74 -13.41 31.22
CA LEU A 74 18.23 -12.11 30.79
C LEU A 74 17.50 -11.40 31.94
N LYS A 75 17.46 -10.08 31.87
CA LYS A 75 16.68 -9.26 32.80
C LYS A 75 15.18 -9.35 32.49
N THR A 76 14.33 -9.05 33.47
CA THR A 76 12.87 -9.07 33.31
C THR A 76 12.39 -8.16 32.18
N ASP A 77 12.93 -6.94 32.09
CA ASP A 77 12.59 -5.98 31.02
C ASP A 77 12.94 -6.51 29.63
N GLU A 78 14.04 -7.26 29.54
CA GLU A 78 14.57 -7.85 28.33
C GLU A 78 13.65 -8.97 27.82
N ILE A 79 13.18 -9.81 28.73
CA ILE A 79 12.28 -10.92 28.45
C ILE A 79 10.94 -10.43 27.91
N HIS A 80 10.35 -9.39 28.50
CA HIS A 80 9.11 -8.80 28.00
C HIS A 80 9.20 -8.27 26.57
N THR A 81 10.41 -7.97 26.07
CA THR A 81 10.60 -7.57 24.67
C THR A 81 10.78 -8.73 23.71
N ILE A 82 11.44 -9.81 24.13
CA ILE A 82 11.75 -10.94 23.25
C ILE A 82 10.66 -12.01 23.26
N PHE A 83 9.96 -12.19 24.37
CA PHE A 83 8.95 -13.23 24.55
C PHE A 83 7.80 -13.13 23.52
N PRO A 84 7.29 -11.92 23.18
CA PRO A 84 6.31 -11.74 22.12
C PRO A 84 6.82 -12.06 20.69
N LEU A 85 8.14 -12.20 20.50
CA LEU A 85 8.72 -12.48 19.19
C LEU A 85 8.69 -13.97 18.83
N PHE A 86 8.43 -14.85 19.80
CA PHE A 86 8.34 -16.29 19.58
C PHE A 86 6.89 -16.69 19.24
N GLU A 87 6.72 -17.42 18.15
CA GLU A 87 5.41 -17.95 17.72
C GLU A 87 4.77 -18.78 18.84
N GLY A 88 3.55 -18.41 19.25
CA GLY A 88 2.76 -19.11 20.26
C GLY A 88 3.14 -18.84 21.73
N ALA A 89 4.18 -18.05 22.00
CA ALA A 89 4.67 -17.85 23.36
C ALA A 89 3.72 -17.04 24.26
N ILE A 90 3.02 -16.04 23.72
CA ILE A 90 2.06 -15.20 24.47
C ILE A 90 0.87 -16.04 24.98
N GLU A 91 0.41 -17.00 24.17
CA GLU A 91 -0.78 -17.81 24.48
C GLU A 91 -0.45 -18.99 25.38
N THR A 92 0.74 -19.59 25.20
CA THR A 92 1.11 -20.84 25.89
C THR A 92 2.06 -20.64 27.07
N GLY A 93 2.66 -19.43 27.21
CA GLY A 93 3.71 -19.15 28.19
C GLY A 93 4.99 -19.96 27.96
N LYS A 94 5.13 -20.62 26.80
CA LYS A 94 6.17 -21.60 26.51
C LYS A 94 6.75 -21.41 25.11
N ILE A 95 8.07 -21.51 24.99
CA ILE A 95 8.77 -21.41 23.71
C ILE A 95 9.16 -22.81 23.24
N THR A 96 8.66 -23.21 22.07
CA THR A 96 8.97 -24.50 21.46
C THR A 96 10.34 -24.49 20.76
N LYS A 97 10.95 -25.67 20.61
CA LYS A 97 12.24 -25.82 19.90
C LYS A 97 12.19 -25.33 18.44
N SER A 98 11.06 -25.54 17.76
CA SER A 98 10.87 -25.06 16.38
C SER A 98 10.73 -23.54 16.33
N SER A 99 9.93 -22.95 17.23
CA SER A 99 9.73 -21.51 17.34
C SER A 99 11.06 -20.79 17.64
N PHE A 100 11.84 -21.30 18.60
CA PHE A 100 13.17 -20.75 18.92
C PHE A 100 14.14 -20.84 17.74
N ARG A 101 14.18 -21.99 17.05
CA ARG A 101 15.05 -22.18 15.87
C ARG A 101 14.68 -21.23 14.74
N ASN A 102 13.39 -21.10 14.45
CA ASN A 102 12.91 -20.20 13.39
C ASN A 102 13.23 -18.75 13.72
N TRP A 103 13.06 -18.33 14.98
CA TRP A 103 13.42 -16.99 15.44
C TRP A 103 14.92 -16.70 15.27
N VAL A 104 15.81 -17.61 15.68
CA VAL A 104 17.27 -17.42 15.51
C VAL A 104 17.66 -17.32 14.04
N VAL A 105 17.08 -18.16 13.18
CA VAL A 105 17.31 -18.11 11.72
C VAL A 105 16.80 -16.80 11.13
N TYR A 106 15.59 -16.38 11.50
CA TYR A 106 15.00 -15.12 11.07
C TYR A 106 15.86 -13.92 11.50
N ALA A 107 16.30 -13.88 12.75
CA ALA A 107 17.18 -12.83 13.28
C ALA A 107 18.53 -12.77 12.54
N TYR A 108 19.10 -13.93 12.16
CA TYR A 108 20.30 -13.99 11.33
C TYR A 108 20.06 -13.41 9.93
N ILE A 109 18.99 -13.83 9.25
CA ILE A 109 18.64 -13.35 7.91
C ILE A 109 18.40 -11.84 7.92
N GLU A 110 17.64 -11.35 8.89
CA GLU A 110 17.34 -9.92 9.07
C GLU A 110 18.61 -9.11 9.33
N ARG A 111 19.48 -9.57 10.25
CA ARG A 111 20.77 -8.93 10.52
C ARG A 111 21.67 -8.89 9.28
N ARG A 112 21.69 -9.97 8.48
CA ARG A 112 22.47 -10.02 7.23
C ARG A 112 21.93 -9.04 6.19
N ALA A 113 20.60 -8.97 6.02
CA ALA A 113 19.96 -8.01 5.13
C ALA A 113 20.28 -6.56 5.52
N LEU A 114 20.24 -6.25 6.83
CA LEU A 114 20.59 -4.93 7.35
C LEU A 114 22.08 -4.61 7.14
N ALA A 115 22.99 -5.55 7.47
CA ALA A 115 24.42 -5.37 7.26
C ALA A 115 24.76 -5.13 5.78
N HIS A 116 24.09 -5.84 4.87
CA HIS A 116 24.22 -5.62 3.44
C HIS A 116 23.78 -4.20 3.04
N SER A 117 22.59 -3.76 3.48
CA SER A 117 22.07 -2.41 3.19
C SER A 117 22.98 -1.28 3.71
N LEU A 118 23.60 -1.48 4.88
CA LEU A 118 24.54 -0.52 5.46
C LEU A 118 25.88 -0.48 4.71
N ASN A 119 26.35 -1.60 4.17
CA ASN A 119 27.56 -1.62 3.35
C ASN A 119 27.31 -1.02 1.96
N GLU A 120 26.13 -1.23 1.38
CA GLU A 120 25.73 -0.59 0.11
C GLU A 120 25.68 0.93 0.25
N THR A 121 25.09 1.45 1.33
CA THR A 121 25.05 2.90 1.58
C THR A 121 26.44 3.50 1.79
N LYS A 122 27.34 2.86 2.53
CA LYS A 122 28.74 3.31 2.68
C LYS A 122 29.48 3.34 1.34
N THR A 123 29.26 2.34 0.49
CA THR A 123 29.89 2.23 -0.83
C THR A 123 29.39 3.34 -1.76
N ALA A 124 28.08 3.59 -1.79
CA ALA A 124 27.49 4.66 -2.58
C ALA A 124 28.01 6.05 -2.17
N VAL A 125 28.12 6.31 -0.86
CA VAL A 125 28.67 7.57 -0.34
C VAL A 125 30.14 7.74 -0.73
N HIS A 126 30.95 6.68 -0.65
CA HIS A 126 32.35 6.73 -1.07
C HIS A 126 32.49 7.02 -2.57
N GLN A 127 31.65 6.41 -3.41
CA GLN A 127 31.61 6.68 -4.84
C GLN A 127 31.22 8.13 -5.14
N LEU A 128 30.20 8.66 -4.44
CA LEU A 128 29.79 10.05 -4.57
C LEU A 128 30.93 11.01 -4.17
N HIS A 129 31.63 10.74 -3.08
CA HIS A 129 32.78 11.53 -2.65
C HIS A 129 33.89 11.52 -3.71
N LYS A 130 34.17 10.36 -4.32
CA LYS A 130 35.17 10.24 -5.40
C LYS A 130 34.77 11.05 -6.63
N LEU A 131 33.51 11.00 -7.04
CA LEU A 131 32.98 11.79 -8.16
C LEU A 131 33.04 13.31 -7.86
N ALA A 132 32.59 13.73 -6.68
CA ALA A 132 32.64 15.12 -6.25
C ALA A 132 34.09 15.64 -6.21
N SER A 133 35.01 14.85 -5.64
CA SER A 133 36.44 15.19 -5.59
C SER A 133 37.03 15.34 -6.99
N ALA A 134 36.68 14.46 -7.93
CA ALA A 134 37.15 14.57 -9.32
C ALA A 134 36.66 15.88 -9.97
N ILE A 135 35.39 16.24 -9.78
CA ILE A 135 34.83 17.50 -10.29
C ILE A 135 35.57 18.71 -9.68
N VAL A 136 35.79 18.72 -8.37
CA VAL A 136 36.51 19.80 -7.67
C VAL A 136 37.96 19.90 -8.17
N ILE A 137 38.64 18.78 -8.42
CA ILE A 137 40.01 18.77 -8.97
C ILE A 137 40.02 19.39 -10.37
N VAL A 138 39.06 19.02 -11.24
CA VAL A 138 38.94 19.58 -12.58
C VAL A 138 38.71 21.11 -12.52
N ILE A 139 37.76 21.56 -11.69
CA ILE A 139 37.47 22.99 -11.52
C ILE A 139 38.70 23.72 -10.98
N THR A 140 39.35 23.19 -9.93
CA THR A 140 40.54 23.78 -9.33
C THR A 140 41.69 23.89 -10.34
N THR A 141 41.85 22.87 -11.19
CA THR A 141 42.87 22.87 -12.26
C THR A 141 42.59 23.97 -13.29
N ILE A 142 41.34 24.10 -13.74
CA ILE A 142 40.92 25.15 -14.68
C ILE A 142 41.14 26.54 -14.09
N VAL A 143 40.73 26.77 -12.83
CA VAL A 143 40.91 28.04 -12.12
C VAL A 143 42.39 28.37 -11.94
N SER A 144 43.22 27.38 -11.59
CA SER A 144 44.67 27.57 -11.41
C SER A 144 45.36 27.97 -12.71
N LEU A 145 44.98 27.35 -13.84
CA LEU A 145 45.48 27.71 -15.17
C LEU A 145 45.07 29.13 -15.59
N LEU A 146 43.87 29.58 -15.18
CA LEU A 146 43.41 30.95 -15.38
C LEU A 146 44.25 31.95 -14.57
N VAL A 147 44.49 31.68 -13.28
CA VAL A 147 45.24 32.56 -12.38
C VAL A 147 46.73 32.66 -12.77
N MET A 148 47.34 31.56 -13.24
CA MET A 148 48.73 31.56 -13.70
C MET A 148 48.97 32.34 -15.01
N GLY A 149 47.93 32.90 -15.62
CA GLY A 149 48.05 33.65 -16.89
C GLY A 149 48.36 32.77 -18.11
N LEU A 150 48.34 31.45 -17.96
CA LEU A 150 48.50 30.48 -19.06
C LEU A 150 47.22 30.33 -19.90
N ALA A 151 46.12 30.93 -19.45
CA ALA A 151 44.84 30.93 -20.14
C ALA A 151 44.85 31.79 -21.41
N THR A 152 45.34 31.19 -22.49
CA THR A 152 45.21 31.73 -23.84
C THR A 152 43.75 31.66 -24.30
N THR A 153 43.33 32.52 -25.22
CA THR A 153 42.00 32.50 -25.86
C THR A 153 41.59 31.10 -26.36
N LYS A 154 42.56 30.30 -26.84
CA LYS A 154 42.37 28.91 -27.26
C LYS A 154 41.93 28.00 -26.10
N VAL A 155 42.50 28.15 -24.91
CA VAL A 155 42.17 27.33 -23.73
C VAL A 155 40.76 27.67 -23.24
N ILE A 156 40.42 28.97 -23.20
CA ILE A 156 39.07 29.42 -22.82
C ILE A 156 38.03 28.86 -23.80
N PHE A 157 38.28 28.97 -25.10
CA PHE A 157 37.38 28.44 -26.13
C PHE A 157 37.15 26.92 -25.98
N LEU A 158 38.22 26.15 -25.75
CA LEU A 158 38.13 24.72 -25.51
C LEU A 158 37.28 24.39 -24.27
N VAL A 159 37.54 25.06 -23.14
CA VAL A 159 36.79 24.85 -21.90
C VAL A 159 35.31 25.22 -22.07
N THR A 160 35.00 26.37 -22.69
CA THR A 160 33.62 26.79 -22.93
C THR A 160 32.87 25.84 -23.86
N SER A 161 33.52 25.36 -24.93
CA SER A 161 32.91 24.38 -25.83
C SER A 161 32.56 23.07 -25.12
N GLN A 162 33.44 22.58 -24.23
CA GLN A 162 33.20 21.37 -23.46
C GLN A 162 32.12 21.57 -22.39
N LEU A 163 32.09 22.74 -21.73
CA LEU A 163 31.05 23.09 -20.77
C LEU A 163 29.66 23.13 -21.41
N LEU A 164 29.55 23.62 -22.65
CA LEU A 164 28.30 23.59 -23.41
C LEU A 164 27.84 22.16 -23.65
N LEU A 165 28.73 21.25 -24.07
CA LEU A 165 28.39 19.83 -24.25
C LEU A 165 27.88 19.20 -22.95
N VAL A 166 28.55 19.47 -21.83
CA VAL A 166 28.11 19.02 -20.49
C VAL A 166 26.73 19.58 -20.16
N GLY A 167 26.47 20.85 -20.44
CA GLY A 167 25.15 21.49 -20.27
C GLY A 167 24.05 20.79 -21.06
N PHE A 168 24.31 20.45 -22.32
CA PHE A 168 23.37 19.68 -23.15
C PHE A 168 23.11 18.27 -22.60
N MET A 169 24.14 17.60 -22.07
CA MET A 169 23.96 16.28 -21.45
C MET A 169 23.03 16.32 -20.22
N PHE A 170 23.14 17.36 -19.38
CA PHE A 170 22.33 17.50 -18.16
C PHE A 170 21.04 18.29 -18.34
N GLN A 171 20.78 18.82 -19.54
CA GLN A 171 19.61 19.66 -19.83
C GLN A 171 18.30 18.99 -19.40
N ASN A 172 18.13 17.71 -19.73
CA ASN A 172 16.91 16.97 -19.40
C ASN A 172 16.73 16.77 -17.88
N MET A 173 17.82 16.56 -17.15
CA MET A 173 17.79 16.42 -15.69
C MET A 173 17.36 17.73 -15.03
N CYS A 174 17.95 18.85 -15.45
CA CYS A 174 17.58 20.17 -14.95
C CYS A 174 16.11 20.48 -15.26
N LYS A 175 15.64 20.21 -16.49
CA LYS A 175 14.25 20.38 -16.88
C LYS A 175 13.29 19.59 -15.98
N THR A 176 13.56 18.30 -15.78
CA THR A 176 12.75 17.41 -14.94
C THR A 176 12.69 17.89 -13.48
N MET A 177 13.82 18.37 -12.94
CA MET A 177 13.90 18.95 -11.58
C MET A 177 13.02 20.20 -11.46
N PHE A 178 13.15 21.15 -12.39
CA PHE A 178 12.35 22.38 -12.37
C PHE A 178 10.85 22.11 -12.54
N GLU A 179 10.47 21.22 -13.46
CA GLU A 179 9.07 20.79 -13.65
C GLU A 179 8.50 20.19 -12.36
N SER A 180 9.30 19.37 -11.67
CA SER A 180 8.88 18.75 -10.41
C SER A 180 8.70 19.78 -9.28
N ILE A 181 9.60 20.78 -9.18
CA ILE A 181 9.48 21.88 -8.21
C ILE A 181 8.24 22.73 -8.48
N ILE A 182 8.02 23.12 -9.74
CA ILE A 182 6.85 23.91 -10.15
C ILE A 182 5.56 23.13 -9.86
N PHE A 183 5.52 21.83 -10.18
CA PHE A 183 4.36 20.99 -9.91
C PHE A 183 4.01 20.94 -8.42
N VAL A 184 4.99 20.70 -7.55
CA VAL A 184 4.76 20.55 -6.10
C VAL A 184 4.42 21.88 -5.42
N PHE A 185 5.17 22.95 -5.72
CA PHE A 185 5.08 24.20 -4.95
C PHE A 185 4.23 25.28 -5.59
N VAL A 186 4.12 25.30 -6.93
CA VAL A 186 3.40 26.37 -7.65
C VAL A 186 2.02 25.90 -8.06
N MET A 187 1.92 24.78 -8.79
CA MET A 187 0.61 24.26 -9.21
C MET A 187 -0.15 23.61 -8.06
N HIS A 188 0.57 22.83 -7.25
CA HIS A 188 0.09 22.25 -5.99
C HIS A 188 -1.34 21.65 -6.07
N PRO A 189 -1.56 20.64 -6.94
CA PRO A 189 -2.91 20.12 -7.25
C PRO A 189 -3.54 19.29 -6.12
N PHE A 190 -2.74 18.79 -5.18
CA PHE A 190 -3.19 17.97 -4.06
C PHE A 190 -2.25 18.11 -2.86
N ASP A 191 -2.76 17.73 -1.70
CA ASP A 191 -2.05 17.68 -0.43
C ASP A 191 -1.87 16.24 0.07
N VAL A 192 -0.98 16.05 1.04
CA VAL A 192 -0.86 14.77 1.75
C VAL A 192 -2.20 14.42 2.41
N GLY A 193 -2.68 13.20 2.17
CA GLY A 193 -3.98 12.70 2.62
C GLY A 193 -5.13 12.89 1.64
N ASP A 194 -4.94 13.63 0.54
CA ASP A 194 -5.97 13.78 -0.50
C ASP A 194 -6.15 12.45 -1.24
N ARG A 195 -7.41 12.06 -1.49
CA ARG A 195 -7.70 10.98 -2.42
C ARG A 195 -7.73 11.52 -3.85
N CYS A 196 -6.91 10.95 -4.70
CA CYS A 196 -6.76 11.35 -6.09
C CYS A 196 -7.00 10.16 -7.03
N VAL A 197 -7.39 10.48 -8.26
CA VAL A 197 -7.42 9.52 -9.37
C VAL A 197 -6.41 9.97 -10.40
N VAL A 198 -5.46 9.07 -10.70
CA VAL A 198 -4.43 9.26 -11.73
C VAL A 198 -4.49 8.03 -12.62
N ASP A 199 -4.59 8.22 -13.94
CA ASP A 199 -4.75 7.15 -14.94
C ASP A 199 -5.89 6.15 -14.61
N GLY A 200 -6.98 6.64 -14.03
CA GLY A 200 -8.13 5.82 -13.64
C GLY A 200 -7.95 5.03 -12.34
N ILE A 201 -6.78 5.07 -11.70
CA ILE A 201 -6.50 4.37 -10.44
C ILE A 201 -6.72 5.33 -9.27
N GLN A 202 -7.59 4.93 -8.34
CA GLN A 202 -7.85 5.69 -7.10
C GLN A 202 -6.80 5.39 -6.04
N MET A 203 -6.18 6.44 -5.51
CA MET A 203 -5.11 6.33 -4.52
C MET A 203 -5.16 7.51 -3.54
N ILE A 204 -4.50 7.37 -2.39
CA ILE A 204 -4.35 8.45 -1.40
C ILE A 204 -2.91 8.93 -1.44
N VAL A 205 -2.69 10.24 -1.43
CA VAL A 205 -1.34 10.82 -1.33
C VAL A 205 -0.78 10.51 0.06
N GLU A 206 0.28 9.72 0.14
CA GLU A 206 0.92 9.36 1.42
C GLU A 206 2.08 10.31 1.74
N GLU A 207 2.94 10.58 0.76
CA GLU A 207 4.13 11.43 0.93
C GLU A 207 4.39 12.24 -0.35
N MET A 208 4.79 13.50 -0.21
CA MET A 208 5.22 14.34 -1.31
C MET A 208 6.71 14.66 -1.17
N ASN A 209 7.52 14.20 -2.13
CA ASN A 209 8.92 14.59 -2.25
C ASN A 209 9.08 15.56 -3.42
N ILE A 210 10.24 16.22 -3.50
CA ILE A 210 10.53 17.20 -4.56
C ILE A 210 10.42 16.57 -5.95
N LEU A 211 10.98 15.36 -6.13
CA LEU A 211 11.04 14.69 -7.44
C LEU A 211 9.92 13.68 -7.69
N SER A 212 9.27 13.20 -6.63
CA SER A 212 8.29 12.12 -6.73
C SER A 212 7.24 12.22 -5.64
N THR A 213 6.02 11.78 -5.95
CA THR A 213 4.94 11.62 -4.98
C THR A 213 4.70 10.14 -4.73
N VAL A 214 4.51 9.77 -3.48
CA VAL A 214 4.17 8.41 -3.05
C VAL A 214 2.68 8.35 -2.79
N PHE A 215 2.01 7.45 -3.51
CA PHE A 215 0.61 7.16 -3.36
C PHE A 215 0.41 5.81 -2.68
N LEU A 216 -0.65 5.69 -1.88
CA LEU A 216 -1.10 4.45 -1.28
C LEU A 216 -2.41 4.02 -1.94
N ARG A 217 -2.40 2.83 -2.55
CA ARG A 217 -3.59 2.21 -3.12
C ARG A 217 -4.40 1.48 -2.03
N TYR A 218 -5.67 1.18 -2.32
CA TYR A 218 -6.61 0.54 -1.39
C TYR A 218 -6.13 -0.81 -0.81
N ASP A 219 -5.22 -1.51 -1.50
CA ASP A 219 -4.59 -2.75 -1.06
C ASP A 219 -3.30 -2.55 -0.26
N ASN A 220 -3.02 -1.31 0.14
CA ASN A 220 -1.82 -0.87 0.83
C ASN A 220 -0.52 -0.98 0.00
N GLU A 221 -0.62 -1.08 -1.33
CA GLU A 221 0.53 -0.96 -2.23
C GLU A 221 0.99 0.50 -2.32
N LYS A 222 2.31 0.73 -2.17
CA LYS A 222 2.93 2.04 -2.38
C LYS A 222 3.32 2.21 -3.84
N ILE A 223 2.85 3.27 -4.47
CA ILE A 223 3.09 3.57 -5.88
C ILE A 223 3.84 4.91 -5.97
N TYR A 224 5.01 4.88 -6.60
CA TYR A 224 5.87 6.05 -6.75
C TYR A 224 5.67 6.67 -8.13
N TYR A 225 5.26 7.93 -8.16
CA TYR A 225 5.11 8.69 -9.40
C TYR A 225 6.15 9.81 -9.47
N PRO A 226 6.93 9.92 -10.55
CA PRO A 226 7.75 11.11 -10.80
C PRO A 226 6.85 12.33 -11.00
N ASN A 227 7.16 13.44 -10.32
CA ASN A 227 6.34 14.65 -10.39
C ASN A 227 6.33 15.26 -11.79
N ALA A 228 7.44 15.17 -12.54
CA ALA A 228 7.50 15.56 -13.94
C ALA A 228 6.51 14.79 -14.83
N VAL A 229 6.19 13.53 -14.49
CA VAL A 229 5.17 12.75 -15.21
C VAL A 229 3.77 13.16 -14.78
N LEU A 230 3.55 13.35 -13.47
CA LEU A 230 2.25 13.80 -12.93
C LEU A 230 1.83 15.16 -13.51
N LEU A 231 2.79 16.05 -13.76
CA LEU A 231 2.55 17.34 -14.40
C LEU A 231 1.85 17.21 -15.78
N THR A 232 2.07 16.10 -16.48
CA THR A 232 1.51 15.87 -17.82
C THR A 232 0.18 15.12 -17.80
N LYS A 233 -0.27 14.64 -16.63
CA LYS A 233 -1.44 13.77 -16.49
C LYS A 233 -2.64 14.51 -15.91
N PRO A 234 -3.87 14.15 -16.31
CA PRO A 234 -5.05 14.63 -15.63
C PRO A 234 -5.12 14.03 -14.22
N ILE A 235 -5.40 14.88 -13.23
CA ILE A 235 -5.51 14.48 -11.82
C ILE A 235 -6.90 14.86 -11.32
N SER A 236 -7.69 13.87 -10.90
CA SER A 236 -8.97 14.14 -10.23
C SER A 236 -8.75 14.17 -8.73
N ASN A 237 -8.97 15.31 -8.08
CA ASN A 237 -8.84 15.44 -6.62
C ASN A 237 -10.22 15.41 -5.94
N PHE A 238 -10.45 14.38 -5.13
CA PHE A 238 -11.74 14.16 -4.46
C PHE A 238 -11.98 15.11 -3.29
N ARG A 239 -10.93 15.50 -2.57
CA ARG A 239 -11.07 16.37 -1.41
C ARG A 239 -11.41 17.81 -1.81
N ARG A 240 -10.85 18.27 -2.93
CA ARG A 240 -11.10 19.61 -3.50
C ARG A 240 -12.37 19.67 -4.36
N SER A 241 -13.07 18.55 -4.56
CA SER A 241 -14.34 18.50 -5.28
C SER A 241 -15.53 18.83 -4.36
N PRO A 242 -16.63 19.37 -4.91
CA PRO A 242 -17.86 19.61 -4.15
C PRO A 242 -18.58 18.30 -3.78
N ASP A 243 -19.77 18.45 -3.21
CA ASP A 243 -20.71 17.39 -2.86
C ASP A 243 -20.95 16.42 -4.01
N MET A 244 -20.75 15.13 -3.76
CA MET A 244 -20.69 14.12 -4.82
C MET A 244 -22.08 13.70 -5.31
N GLY A 245 -22.22 13.53 -6.62
CA GLY A 245 -23.34 12.81 -7.23
C GLY A 245 -23.15 11.30 -7.16
N ASP A 246 -24.26 10.56 -7.05
CA ASP A 246 -24.28 9.10 -7.11
C ASP A 246 -25.53 8.60 -7.85
N GLY A 247 -25.42 7.40 -8.41
CA GLY A 247 -26.45 6.80 -9.24
C GLY A 247 -26.78 5.38 -8.78
N VAL A 248 -28.06 5.08 -8.68
CA VAL A 248 -28.55 3.71 -8.47
C VAL A 248 -29.38 3.30 -9.68
N ASP A 249 -28.83 2.37 -10.46
CA ASP A 249 -29.53 1.73 -11.56
C ASP A 249 -30.40 0.59 -11.02
N PHE A 250 -31.64 0.54 -11.48
CA PHE A 250 -32.59 -0.52 -11.17
C PHE A 250 -33.51 -0.78 -12.36
N THR A 251 -34.24 -1.89 -12.33
CA THR A 251 -35.13 -2.30 -13.41
C THR A 251 -36.46 -2.72 -12.83
N ILE A 252 -37.53 -2.27 -13.48
CA ILE A 252 -38.91 -2.66 -13.16
C ILE A 252 -39.55 -3.30 -14.40
N ASP A 253 -40.65 -4.01 -14.22
CA ASP A 253 -41.41 -4.55 -15.34
C ASP A 253 -41.94 -3.41 -16.23
N ALA A 254 -41.80 -3.55 -17.54
CA ALA A 254 -42.30 -2.59 -18.51
C ALA A 254 -43.83 -2.45 -18.47
N SER A 255 -44.54 -3.46 -17.97
CA SER A 255 -45.99 -3.40 -17.75
C SER A 255 -46.40 -2.62 -16.50
N THR A 256 -45.44 -2.10 -15.71
CA THR A 256 -45.75 -1.36 -14.49
C THR A 256 -46.59 -0.12 -14.82
N PRO A 257 -47.76 0.07 -14.18
CA PRO A 257 -48.61 1.23 -14.40
C PRO A 257 -47.88 2.54 -14.12
N VAL A 258 -48.22 3.59 -14.87
CA VAL A 258 -47.64 4.93 -14.69
C VAL A 258 -47.93 5.47 -13.28
N ASP A 259 -49.08 5.12 -12.70
CA ASP A 259 -49.46 5.52 -11.36
C ASP A 259 -48.51 4.95 -10.30
N ASP A 260 -48.11 3.68 -10.42
CA ASP A 260 -47.16 3.03 -9.52
C ASP A 260 -45.75 3.63 -9.66
N VAL A 261 -45.35 3.98 -10.89
CA VAL A 261 -44.09 4.71 -11.14
C VAL A 261 -44.15 6.11 -10.49
N SER A 262 -45.30 6.77 -10.50
CA SER A 262 -45.48 8.06 -9.84
C SER A 262 -45.44 7.92 -8.30
N ALA A 263 -46.04 6.86 -7.76
CA ALA A 263 -46.00 6.54 -6.34
C ALA A 263 -44.58 6.20 -5.87
N LEU A 264 -43.83 5.46 -6.69
CA LEU A 264 -42.42 5.17 -6.48
C LEU A 264 -41.59 6.46 -6.37
N LYS A 265 -41.75 7.39 -7.33
CA LYS A 265 -41.06 8.69 -7.30
C LYS A 265 -41.36 9.47 -6.02
N LYS A 266 -42.63 9.52 -5.62
CA LYS A 266 -43.05 10.19 -4.37
C LYS A 266 -42.45 9.54 -3.12
N ALA A 267 -42.45 8.21 -3.05
CA ALA A 267 -41.90 7.48 -1.92
C ALA A 267 -40.38 7.68 -1.78
N ILE A 268 -39.65 7.69 -2.91
CA ILE A 268 -38.22 8.01 -2.95
C ILE A 268 -37.98 9.44 -2.47
N GLN A 269 -38.76 10.40 -2.96
CA GLN A 269 -38.69 11.80 -2.55
C GLN A 269 -38.87 11.94 -1.03
N SER A 270 -39.91 11.33 -0.47
CA SER A 270 -40.16 11.35 0.98
C SER A 270 -39.00 10.76 1.79
N TYR A 271 -38.37 9.69 1.30
CA TYR A 271 -37.20 9.10 1.96
C TYR A 271 -35.98 10.04 1.93
N ILE A 272 -35.68 10.63 0.78
CA ILE A 272 -34.54 11.55 0.62
C ILE A 272 -34.71 12.77 1.53
N GLU A 273 -35.90 13.38 1.51
CA GLU A 273 -36.25 14.53 2.35
C GLU A 273 -36.24 14.19 3.85
N SER A 274 -36.49 12.92 4.23
CA SER A 274 -36.40 12.48 5.63
C SER A 274 -34.97 12.46 6.18
N LYS A 275 -33.95 12.41 5.30
CA LYS A 275 -32.53 12.34 5.66
C LYS A 275 -31.71 13.50 5.06
N PRO A 276 -32.00 14.76 5.41
CA PRO A 276 -31.33 15.95 4.84
C PRO A 276 -29.84 16.04 5.24
N LYS A 277 -29.42 15.30 6.28
CA LYS A 277 -28.00 15.18 6.64
C LYS A 277 -27.19 14.34 5.67
N HIS A 278 -27.84 13.41 4.96
CA HIS A 278 -27.16 12.46 4.07
C HIS A 278 -27.26 12.88 2.60
N TRP A 279 -28.41 13.44 2.23
CA TRP A 279 -28.79 13.69 0.84
C TRP A 279 -29.18 15.14 0.63
N ASN A 280 -28.83 15.66 -0.54
CA ASN A 280 -29.41 16.88 -1.06
C ASN A 280 -30.87 16.62 -1.47
N PRO A 281 -31.80 17.56 -1.24
CA PRO A 281 -33.17 17.46 -1.75
C PRO A 281 -33.28 17.27 -3.27
N ASP A 282 -32.32 17.79 -4.04
CA ASP A 282 -32.30 17.64 -5.49
C ASP A 282 -31.98 16.19 -5.89
N HIS A 283 -32.96 15.53 -6.49
CA HIS A 283 -32.84 14.16 -6.99
C HIS A 283 -33.71 13.97 -8.24
N CYS A 284 -33.38 12.98 -9.06
CA CYS A 284 -34.21 12.64 -10.21
C CYS A 284 -34.28 11.13 -10.45
N VAL A 285 -35.46 10.68 -10.88
CA VAL A 285 -35.71 9.30 -11.30
C VAL A 285 -36.00 9.33 -12.79
N ILE A 286 -35.09 8.76 -13.57
CA ILE A 286 -35.10 8.79 -15.03
C ILE A 286 -35.33 7.39 -15.57
N VAL A 287 -36.18 7.25 -16.58
CA VAL A 287 -36.28 6.02 -17.39
C VAL A 287 -35.21 6.10 -18.47
N LYS A 288 -34.29 5.12 -18.49
CA LYS A 288 -33.15 5.07 -19.42
C LYS A 288 -33.56 4.47 -20.76
N ASP A 289 -34.09 3.26 -20.73
CA ASP A 289 -34.51 2.50 -21.90
C ASP A 289 -35.61 1.49 -21.52
N ILE A 290 -36.23 0.91 -22.54
CA ILE A 290 -37.04 -0.31 -22.41
C ILE A 290 -36.33 -1.38 -23.23
N GLU A 291 -35.86 -2.43 -22.56
CA GLU A 291 -35.14 -3.56 -23.18
C GLU A 291 -36.08 -4.77 -23.30
N ASN A 292 -36.05 -5.44 -24.44
CA ASN A 292 -36.83 -6.66 -24.75
C ASN A 292 -38.35 -6.56 -24.48
N MET A 293 -38.88 -5.34 -24.39
CA MET A 293 -40.28 -5.03 -24.09
C MET A 293 -40.79 -5.48 -22.71
N ASP A 294 -39.93 -6.03 -21.83
CA ASP A 294 -40.25 -6.46 -20.46
C ASP A 294 -39.47 -5.69 -19.38
N LYS A 295 -38.29 -5.15 -19.70
CA LYS A 295 -37.42 -4.46 -18.75
C LYS A 295 -37.46 -2.97 -18.97
N MET A 296 -38.04 -2.22 -18.05
CA MET A 296 -37.86 -0.77 -18.00
C MET A 296 -36.67 -0.44 -17.11
N LYS A 297 -35.53 -0.05 -17.69
CA LYS A 297 -34.38 0.36 -16.88
C LYS A 297 -34.57 1.79 -16.41
N MET A 298 -34.31 1.99 -15.14
CA MET A 298 -34.42 3.28 -14.48
C MET A 298 -33.13 3.60 -13.74
N MET A 299 -32.89 4.89 -13.54
CA MET A 299 -31.79 5.40 -12.74
C MET A 299 -32.32 6.42 -11.74
N LEU A 300 -32.00 6.21 -10.48
CA LEU A 300 -32.12 7.23 -9.44
C LEU A 300 -30.78 7.96 -9.33
N CYS A 301 -30.77 9.24 -9.67
CA CYS A 301 -29.65 10.14 -9.43
C CYS A 301 -29.89 10.90 -8.13
N VAL A 302 -28.93 10.85 -7.22
CA VAL A 302 -28.94 11.55 -5.93
C VAL A 302 -27.63 12.27 -5.74
N GLN A 303 -27.64 13.33 -4.94
CA GLN A 303 -26.42 13.99 -4.50
C GLN A 303 -26.25 13.82 -2.99
N HIS A 304 -25.05 13.41 -2.57
CA HIS A 304 -24.68 13.31 -1.16
C HIS A 304 -24.31 14.68 -0.62
N THR A 305 -24.50 14.90 0.68
CA THR A 305 -24.02 16.09 1.43
C THR A 305 -22.53 16.05 1.77
N MET A 306 -21.75 15.25 1.04
CA MET A 306 -20.33 15.05 1.28
C MET A 306 -19.59 14.88 -0.04
N ASN A 307 -18.32 15.27 -0.05
CA ASN A 307 -17.44 15.08 -1.19
C ASN A 307 -16.95 13.63 -1.32
N HIS A 308 -16.22 13.36 -2.41
CA HIS A 308 -15.72 12.03 -2.78
C HIS A 308 -14.65 11.44 -1.83
N GLN A 309 -14.23 12.16 -0.79
CA GLN A 309 -13.12 11.77 0.09
C GLN A 309 -13.46 10.55 0.95
N ASN A 310 -14.71 10.38 1.39
CA ASN A 310 -15.11 9.26 2.26
C ASN A 310 -15.86 8.17 1.47
N PHE A 311 -15.11 7.23 0.89
CA PHE A 311 -15.68 6.13 0.10
C PHE A 311 -16.42 5.09 0.96
N GLY A 312 -15.97 4.86 2.20
CA GLY A 312 -16.63 3.93 3.11
C GLY A 312 -18.03 4.41 3.47
N GLU A 313 -18.13 5.65 3.94
CA GLU A 313 -19.41 6.29 4.24
C GLU A 313 -20.33 6.35 3.02
N LYS A 314 -19.79 6.69 1.84
CA LYS A 314 -20.54 6.64 0.57
C LYS A 314 -21.19 5.26 0.37
N SER A 315 -20.41 4.20 0.54
CA SER A 315 -20.85 2.82 0.30
C SER A 315 -21.94 2.40 1.30
N VAL A 316 -21.84 2.82 2.56
CA VAL A 316 -22.86 2.58 3.58
C VAL A 316 -24.17 3.30 3.22
N ARG A 317 -24.11 4.61 2.95
CA ARG A 317 -25.30 5.40 2.56
C ARG A 317 -25.98 4.84 1.30
N ARG A 318 -25.18 4.46 0.30
CA ARG A 318 -25.69 3.83 -0.92
C ARG A 318 -26.38 2.50 -0.63
N SER A 319 -25.82 1.68 0.27
CA SER A 319 -26.42 0.40 0.67
C SER A 319 -27.75 0.61 1.38
N GLU A 320 -27.83 1.57 2.32
CA GLU A 320 -29.09 1.95 2.96
C GLU A 320 -30.15 2.39 1.95
N LEU A 321 -29.78 3.23 0.97
CA LEU A 321 -30.68 3.67 -0.07
C LEU A 321 -31.23 2.50 -0.90
N VAL A 322 -30.37 1.53 -1.25
CA VAL A 322 -30.78 0.34 -2.00
C VAL A 322 -31.73 -0.55 -1.17
N PHE A 323 -31.49 -0.72 0.14
CA PHE A 323 -32.41 -1.46 1.00
C PHE A 323 -33.77 -0.77 1.12
N GLU A 324 -33.79 0.55 1.17
CA GLU A 324 -35.04 1.33 1.22
C GLU A 324 -35.78 1.30 -0.11
N LEU A 325 -35.07 1.35 -1.25
CA LEU A 325 -35.68 1.10 -2.56
C LEU A 325 -36.36 -0.29 -2.61
N ASN A 326 -35.68 -1.32 -2.10
CA ASN A 326 -36.27 -2.67 -2.05
C ASN A 326 -37.55 -2.71 -1.19
N LYS A 327 -37.59 -2.01 -0.04
CA LYS A 327 -38.81 -1.90 0.77
C LYS A 327 -39.93 -1.16 0.03
N ILE A 328 -39.60 -0.07 -0.67
CA ILE A 328 -40.57 0.70 -1.46
C ILE A 328 -41.17 -0.18 -2.57
N PHE A 329 -40.34 -0.95 -3.28
CA PHE A 329 -40.82 -1.88 -4.31
C PHE A 329 -41.78 -2.92 -3.73
N GLN A 330 -41.44 -3.51 -2.57
CA GLN A 330 -42.30 -4.48 -1.90
C GLN A 330 -43.65 -3.88 -1.48
N ASN A 331 -43.64 -2.66 -0.92
CA ASN A 331 -44.84 -1.97 -0.46
C ASN A 331 -45.77 -1.58 -1.62
N LEU A 332 -45.20 -1.20 -2.76
CA LEU A 332 -45.95 -0.84 -3.97
C LEU A 332 -46.30 -2.05 -4.85
N GLY A 333 -45.84 -3.25 -4.48
CA GLY A 333 -46.06 -4.46 -5.27
C GLY A 333 -45.30 -4.47 -6.61
N ILE A 334 -44.30 -3.60 -6.79
CA ILE A 334 -43.48 -3.52 -7.99
C ILE A 334 -42.56 -4.75 -8.03
N LYS A 335 -42.71 -5.54 -9.08
CA LYS A 335 -41.90 -6.74 -9.32
C LYS A 335 -41.30 -6.68 -10.71
N TYR A 336 -40.30 -7.52 -10.95
CA TYR A 336 -39.79 -7.80 -12.27
C TYR A 336 -40.03 -9.28 -12.57
N HIS A 337 -40.63 -9.57 -13.72
CA HIS A 337 -40.85 -10.93 -14.20
C HIS A 337 -39.96 -11.20 -15.40
N LEU A 338 -39.39 -12.41 -15.47
CA LEU A 338 -38.70 -12.85 -16.67
C LEU A 338 -39.73 -13.10 -17.78
N LEU A 339 -39.36 -12.77 -19.01
CA LEU A 339 -40.14 -13.17 -20.19
C LEU A 339 -40.40 -14.68 -20.18
N PRO A 340 -41.62 -15.11 -20.52
CA PRO A 340 -41.92 -16.53 -20.73
C PRO A 340 -40.95 -17.11 -21.76
N GLN A 341 -40.25 -18.19 -21.39
CA GLN A 341 -39.39 -18.91 -22.33
C GLN A 341 -40.19 -20.02 -23.00
N GLU A 342 -40.14 -20.07 -24.33
CA GLU A 342 -40.71 -21.17 -25.10
C GLU A 342 -39.88 -22.45 -24.87
N VAL A 343 -40.53 -23.50 -24.36
CA VAL A 343 -39.89 -24.81 -24.13
C VAL A 343 -40.34 -25.77 -25.23
N ASN A 344 -39.47 -26.00 -26.21
CA ASN A 344 -39.70 -27.00 -27.25
C ASN A 344 -39.34 -28.40 -26.74
N LEU A 345 -40.34 -29.17 -26.33
CA LEU A 345 -40.17 -30.57 -25.92
C LEU A 345 -40.17 -31.49 -27.16
N THR A 346 -38.99 -31.87 -27.65
CA THR A 346 -38.88 -32.93 -28.67
C THR A 346 -38.99 -34.31 -28.00
N GLN A 347 -40.14 -34.97 -28.16
CA GLN A 347 -40.37 -36.32 -27.67
C GLN A 347 -39.67 -37.32 -28.61
N SER A 348 -38.55 -37.94 -28.17
CA SER A 348 -37.95 -39.04 -28.94
C SER A 348 -38.79 -40.31 -28.76
N PHE A 349 -39.72 -40.55 -29.67
CA PHE A 349 -40.36 -41.86 -29.79
C PHE A 349 -39.35 -42.88 -30.33
N ASN A 350 -38.60 -43.53 -29.44
CA ASN A 350 -37.89 -44.76 -29.78
C ASN A 350 -38.92 -45.88 -29.91
N GLY A 351 -39.13 -46.32 -31.15
CA GLY A 351 -40.17 -47.26 -31.54
C GLY A 351 -40.13 -48.58 -30.77
N LEU A 352 -41.30 -48.95 -30.24
CA LEU A 352 -41.68 -50.35 -30.05
C LEU A 352 -41.76 -51.00 -31.44
N ARG A 353 -40.66 -51.64 -31.88
CA ARG A 353 -40.73 -52.69 -32.90
C ARG A 353 -41.43 -53.88 -32.27
N THR A 354 -42.67 -54.12 -32.69
CA THR A 354 -43.34 -55.41 -32.58
C THR A 354 -42.51 -56.45 -33.35
N MET A 355 -42.15 -57.54 -32.69
CA MET A 355 -41.65 -58.77 -33.34
C MET A 355 -42.83 -59.73 -33.51
N PRO A 356 -42.99 -60.38 -34.68
CA PRO A 356 -43.99 -61.43 -34.90
C PRO A 356 -43.68 -62.74 -34.18
#